data_AF-A0AAW2LBM1-F1
#
_entry.id   AF-A0AAW2LBM1-F1
#
_cell.length_a   1.000
_cell.length_b   1.000
_cell.length_c   1.000
_cell.angle_alpha   90.00
_cell.angle_beta   90.00
_cell.angle_gamma   90.00
#
_symmetry.space_group_name_H-M   'P 1'
#
loop_
_entity.id
_entity.type
_entity.pdbx_description
1 polymer ?
#
loop_
_entity_poly.entity_id
_entity_poly.type
_entity_poly.pdbx_seq_one_letter_code
_entity_poly.pdbx_strand_id
1 'polypeptide(L)'
;MDRLAGNARLMIVSDLDHTMVDHHDPENLSLLRFNALWESNYRNNSLLVFSTGRSPTLYKELRKEKPMLTPDITIMSVGTEITYGNSMIPDEGWVEFLNKKWDRNIVSEETSKFPELTLQSETEQRPHKVSFYVQKDKAQEIMKALSTSLEKRGLDVKIIYSGGMDLDILPQGAGKGQALAYLLKKFKAAGKLPHNTLVCGDSGNDAELFSIPDVHGVMVSNAQEELLQWHAANTKNNPKIIHATERCAAGIIQAIGHFKLGPSTSPRDVLDLSDTKLESFDPAYEVVKFYLFYERWRRAEVEHSECYLANLKSVCCPSGTFVHPSGIEKLLRDCDKKLLCSHKKDPSWSEEHSLMRGAAMLFDHCFIKLKAFVNCFPGCKCCTRADLGSCTPDMVGWSRSK
;
A
#
# COMPACT_ATOMS: atom_id res chain seq x y z
N MET A 1 -4.40 -11.67 -8.27
CA MET A 1 -4.02 -10.73 -9.34
C MET A 1 -5.23 -10.07 -9.99
N ASP A 2 -6.44 -10.53 -9.67
CA ASP A 2 -7.69 -10.14 -10.36
C ASP A 2 -8.01 -8.63 -10.28
N ARG A 3 -7.52 -7.91 -9.26
CA ARG A 3 -7.75 -6.46 -9.12
C ARG A 3 -6.99 -5.62 -10.14
N LEU A 4 -5.91 -6.13 -10.74
CA LEU A 4 -5.21 -5.49 -11.86
C LEU A 4 -5.90 -5.75 -13.20
N ALA A 5 -6.99 -6.55 -13.22
CA ALA A 5 -7.65 -6.94 -14.45
C ALA A 5 -8.62 -5.89 -14.99
N GLY A 6 -9.17 -5.01 -14.15
CA GLY A 6 -10.14 -3.97 -14.52
C GLY A 6 -9.61 -2.54 -14.40
N ASN A 7 -10.42 -1.57 -14.82
CA ASN A 7 -10.10 -0.15 -14.68
C ASN A 7 -10.28 0.28 -13.22
N ALA A 8 -9.23 0.86 -12.64
CA ALA A 8 -9.29 1.39 -11.29
C ALA A 8 -10.00 2.75 -11.29
N ARG A 9 -10.97 2.94 -10.39
CA ARG A 9 -11.62 4.23 -10.13
C ARG A 9 -10.61 5.27 -9.64
N LEU A 10 -9.72 4.85 -8.76
CA LEU A 10 -8.64 5.65 -8.19
C LEU A 10 -7.39 4.77 -8.06
N MET A 11 -6.23 5.32 -8.35
CA MET A 11 -4.94 4.75 -7.99
C MET A 11 -4.24 5.70 -7.03
N ILE A 12 -3.94 5.26 -5.81
CA ILE A 12 -3.12 6.03 -4.86
C ILE A 12 -1.69 5.51 -4.95
N VAL A 13 -0.74 6.41 -5.22
CA VAL A 13 0.69 6.14 -5.28
C VAL A 13 1.35 6.94 -4.17
N SER A 14 1.67 6.26 -3.07
CA SER A 14 2.17 6.94 -1.88
C SER A 14 3.59 6.51 -1.56
N ASP A 15 4.46 7.46 -1.24
CA ASP A 15 5.62 7.14 -0.43
C ASP A 15 5.21 6.55 0.94
N LEU A 16 6.14 5.87 1.59
CA LEU A 16 5.93 5.25 2.89
C LEU A 16 6.41 6.13 4.04
N ASP A 17 7.71 6.37 4.13
CA ASP A 17 8.35 6.94 5.30
C ASP A 17 8.01 8.44 5.39
N HIS A 18 7.41 8.87 6.50
CA HIS A 18 6.93 10.26 6.66
C HIS A 18 5.82 10.69 5.68
N THR A 19 5.32 9.82 4.81
CA THR A 19 4.16 10.07 3.95
C THR A 19 2.97 9.19 4.35
N MET A 20 3.04 7.86 4.20
CA MET A 20 1.98 6.95 4.65
C MET A 20 2.15 6.59 6.13
N VAL A 21 3.40 6.39 6.55
CA VAL A 21 3.80 5.97 7.88
C VAL A 21 4.39 7.15 8.62
N ASP A 22 3.86 7.44 9.81
CA ASP A 22 4.51 8.37 10.73
C ASP A 22 5.37 7.60 11.73
N HIS A 23 6.69 7.79 11.66
CA HIS A 23 7.63 7.19 12.60
C HIS A 23 7.56 7.81 13.99
N HIS A 24 6.94 8.98 14.13
CA HIS A 24 6.74 9.65 15.41
C HIS A 24 5.38 9.33 16.06
N ASP A 25 4.53 8.54 15.40
CA ASP A 25 3.25 8.08 15.92
C ASP A 25 3.36 6.60 16.34
N PRO A 26 3.53 6.30 17.64
CA PRO A 26 3.58 4.92 18.12
C PRO A 26 2.22 4.21 18.01
N GLU A 27 1.12 4.95 18.00
CA GLU A 27 -0.25 4.41 17.93
C GLU A 27 -0.70 4.18 16.48
N ASN A 28 -0.03 4.81 15.51
CA ASN A 28 -0.31 4.74 14.08
C ASN A 28 -1.74 5.17 13.73
N LEU A 29 -2.30 6.15 14.45
CA LEU A 29 -3.70 6.57 14.33
C LEU A 29 -4.04 6.98 12.89
N SER A 30 -3.22 7.82 12.27
CA SER A 30 -3.45 8.29 10.89
C SER A 30 -3.38 7.15 9.87
N LEU A 31 -2.43 6.23 10.04
CA LEU A 31 -2.31 5.04 9.20
C LEU A 31 -3.53 4.12 9.36
N LEU A 32 -3.97 3.87 10.60
CA LEU A 32 -5.14 3.06 10.89
C LEU A 32 -6.43 3.70 10.35
N ARG A 33 -6.55 5.04 10.38
CA ARG A 33 -7.64 5.79 9.74
C ARG A 33 -7.64 5.59 8.24
N PHE A 34 -6.48 5.69 7.60
CA PHE A 34 -6.36 5.41 6.16
C PHE A 34 -6.72 3.96 5.83
N ASN A 35 -6.23 2.99 6.60
CA ASN A 35 -6.52 1.59 6.37
C ASN A 35 -8.03 1.29 6.43
N ALA A 36 -8.72 1.80 7.44
CA ALA A 36 -10.17 1.62 7.59
C ALA A 36 -10.93 2.26 6.43
N LEU A 37 -10.52 3.46 5.99
CA LEU A 37 -11.11 4.14 4.84
C LEU A 37 -10.88 3.33 3.55
N TRP A 38 -9.65 2.89 3.32
CA TRP A 38 -9.27 2.17 2.11
C TRP A 38 -10.00 0.83 1.97
N GLU A 39 -9.98 0.01 3.03
CA GLU A 39 -10.64 -1.30 3.02
C GLU A 39 -12.16 -1.19 2.85
N SER A 40 -12.78 -0.16 3.44
CA SER A 40 -14.23 0.01 3.37
C SER A 40 -14.75 0.63 2.06
N ASN A 41 -14.00 1.53 1.42
CA ASN A 41 -14.53 2.36 0.32
C ASN A 41 -13.76 2.23 -1.01
N TYR A 42 -12.55 1.69 -1.00
CA TYR A 42 -11.64 1.76 -2.16
C TYR A 42 -11.12 0.41 -2.62
N ARG A 43 -10.91 -0.53 -1.70
CA ARG A 43 -10.29 -1.84 -1.98
C ARG A 43 -10.91 -2.54 -3.20
N ASN A 44 -12.23 -2.53 -3.34
CA ASN A 44 -12.89 -3.33 -4.38
C ASN A 44 -12.71 -2.79 -5.82
N ASN A 45 -12.42 -1.50 -6.00
CA ASN A 45 -12.42 -0.86 -7.33
C ASN A 45 -11.27 0.14 -7.56
N SER A 46 -10.31 0.22 -6.64
CA SER A 46 -9.18 1.14 -6.68
C SER A 46 -7.88 0.37 -6.49
N LEU A 47 -6.74 0.98 -6.81
CA LEU A 47 -5.40 0.38 -6.67
C LEU A 47 -4.57 1.15 -5.65
N LEU A 48 -3.92 0.40 -4.76
CA LEU A 48 -2.94 0.96 -3.82
C LEU A 48 -1.53 0.64 -4.31
N VAL A 49 -0.71 1.66 -4.47
CA VAL A 49 0.70 1.56 -4.85
C VAL A 49 1.53 2.20 -3.75
N PHE A 50 2.47 1.45 -3.18
CA PHE A 50 3.51 2.01 -2.34
C PHE A 50 4.76 2.28 -3.17
N SER A 51 5.32 3.47 -3.06
CA SER A 51 6.46 3.95 -3.83
C SER A 51 7.55 4.47 -2.92
N THR A 52 8.39 3.57 -2.40
CA THR A 52 9.34 3.84 -1.32
C THR A 52 10.79 3.86 -1.78
N GLY A 53 11.62 4.62 -1.05
CA GLY A 53 13.08 4.54 -1.16
C GLY A 53 13.67 3.25 -0.59
N ARG A 54 12.95 2.56 0.32
CA ARG A 54 13.40 1.34 0.98
C ARG A 54 13.71 0.22 -0.02
N SER A 55 14.75 -0.54 0.27
CA SER A 55 15.00 -1.84 -0.36
C SER A 55 13.90 -2.87 -0.04
N PRO A 56 13.79 -3.96 -0.82
CA PRO A 56 12.84 -5.03 -0.53
C PRO A 56 12.99 -5.63 0.87
N THR A 57 14.21 -5.65 1.41
CA THR A 57 14.48 -6.12 2.78
C THR A 57 13.89 -5.15 3.80
N LEU A 58 14.24 -3.86 3.73
CA LEU A 58 13.74 -2.85 4.67
C LEU A 58 12.23 -2.62 4.55
N TYR A 59 11.65 -2.81 3.37
CA TYR A 59 10.20 -2.77 3.17
C TYR A 59 9.51 -3.94 3.90
N LYS A 60 10.07 -5.16 3.81
CA LYS A 60 9.54 -6.32 4.54
C LYS A 60 9.67 -6.17 6.04
N GLU A 61 10.71 -5.50 6.53
CA GLU A 61 10.87 -5.17 7.95
C GLU A 61 9.80 -4.17 8.40
N LEU A 62 9.60 -3.08 7.66
CA LEU A 62 8.56 -2.11 7.97
C LEU A 62 7.17 -2.75 8.02
N ARG A 63 6.88 -3.70 7.14
CA ARG A 63 5.62 -4.47 7.14
C ARG A 63 5.41 -5.32 8.40
N LYS A 64 6.48 -5.68 9.11
CA LYS A 64 6.40 -6.39 10.40
C LYS A 64 6.19 -5.42 11.57
N GLU A 65 6.70 -4.20 11.44
CA GLU A 65 6.69 -3.18 12.48
C GLU A 65 5.42 -2.34 12.51
N LYS A 66 4.86 -2.06 11.32
CA LYS A 66 3.73 -1.15 11.14
C LYS A 66 2.52 -1.89 10.56
N PRO A 67 1.28 -1.54 10.97
CA PRO A 67 0.06 -2.19 10.51
C PRO A 67 -0.32 -1.74 9.09
N MET A 68 0.59 -1.88 8.13
CA MET A 68 0.37 -1.45 6.74
C MET A 68 -0.53 -2.44 6.00
N LEU A 69 -1.40 -1.90 5.15
CA LEU A 69 -2.10 -2.73 4.18
C LEU A 69 -1.13 -3.38 3.19
N THR A 70 -1.55 -4.50 2.62
CA THR A 70 -0.86 -5.05 1.45
C THR A 70 -1.29 -4.26 0.22
N PRO A 71 -0.37 -3.57 -0.49
CA PRO A 71 -0.69 -2.85 -1.69
C PRO A 71 -0.91 -3.81 -2.88
N ASP A 72 -1.46 -3.29 -3.96
CA ASP A 72 -1.56 -4.01 -5.23
C ASP A 72 -0.21 -4.06 -5.95
N ILE A 73 0.57 -2.98 -5.82
CA ILE A 73 1.90 -2.82 -6.44
C ILE A 73 2.83 -2.17 -5.42
N THR A 74 4.08 -2.62 -5.40
CA THR A 74 5.14 -1.95 -4.63
C THR A 74 6.28 -1.56 -5.56
N ILE A 75 6.56 -0.27 -5.61
CA ILE A 75 7.73 0.35 -6.21
C ILE A 75 8.73 0.58 -5.08
N MET A 76 9.92 0.00 -5.18
CA MET A 76 10.96 0.00 -4.13
C MET A 76 12.27 0.58 -4.65
N SER A 77 13.21 0.81 -3.75
CA SER A 77 14.57 1.25 -4.07
C SER A 77 14.56 2.45 -5.02
N VAL A 78 13.74 3.46 -4.67
CA VAL A 78 13.61 4.72 -5.41
C VAL A 78 13.19 4.50 -6.88
N GLY A 79 12.31 3.53 -7.12
CA GLY A 79 11.78 3.27 -8.46
C GLY A 79 12.57 2.28 -9.30
N THR A 80 13.55 1.58 -8.73
CA THR A 80 14.34 0.59 -9.48
C THR A 80 13.74 -0.81 -9.49
N GLU A 81 12.83 -1.11 -8.56
CA GLU A 81 12.16 -2.40 -8.47
C GLU A 81 10.64 -2.19 -8.44
N ILE A 82 9.90 -2.89 -9.31
CA ILE A 82 8.43 -2.93 -9.31
C ILE A 82 8.03 -4.37 -9.01
N THR A 83 7.13 -4.55 -8.05
CA THR A 83 6.62 -5.87 -7.65
C THR A 83 5.11 -5.87 -7.45
N TYR A 84 4.49 -7.04 -7.61
CA TYR A 84 3.04 -7.19 -7.58
C TYR A 84 2.54 -8.06 -6.43
N GLY A 85 1.51 -7.55 -5.74
CA GLY A 85 0.78 -8.24 -4.68
C GLY A 85 1.64 -8.67 -3.48
N ASN A 86 1.04 -9.50 -2.62
CA ASN A 86 1.72 -9.94 -1.39
C ASN A 86 2.96 -10.82 -1.64
N SER A 87 2.97 -11.59 -2.73
CA SER A 87 4.13 -12.41 -3.12
C SER A 87 5.31 -11.59 -3.63
N MET A 88 5.11 -10.29 -3.87
CA MET A 88 6.13 -9.38 -4.41
C MET A 88 6.76 -9.91 -5.71
N ILE A 89 5.92 -10.35 -6.65
CA ILE A 89 6.37 -10.88 -7.94
C ILE A 89 7.00 -9.74 -8.75
N PRO A 90 8.26 -9.82 -9.20
CA PRO A 90 8.91 -8.76 -9.97
C PRO A 90 8.25 -8.47 -11.33
N ASP A 91 8.33 -7.22 -11.78
CA ASP A 91 8.03 -6.84 -13.16
C ASP A 91 9.26 -7.02 -14.05
N GLU A 92 9.34 -8.17 -14.74
CA GLU A 92 10.47 -8.48 -15.63
C GLU A 92 10.64 -7.45 -16.75
N GLY A 93 9.55 -6.88 -17.26
CA GLY A 93 9.61 -5.83 -18.29
C GLY A 93 10.26 -4.54 -17.78
N TRP A 94 10.09 -4.22 -16.50
CA TRP A 94 10.76 -3.09 -15.86
C TRP A 94 12.26 -3.35 -15.68
N VAL A 95 12.63 -4.57 -15.25
CA VAL A 95 14.03 -4.99 -15.14
C VAL A 95 14.75 -4.88 -16.49
N GLU A 96 14.16 -5.40 -17.56
CA GLU A 96 14.70 -5.29 -18.91
C GLU A 96 14.80 -3.84 -19.40
N PHE A 97 13.81 -3.00 -19.04
CA PHE A 97 13.82 -1.59 -19.38
C PHE A 97 15.01 -0.86 -18.73
N LEU A 98 15.31 -1.15 -17.47
CA LEU A 98 16.39 -0.52 -16.70
C LEU A 98 17.79 -1.03 -17.06
N ASN A 99 17.92 -2.19 -17.69
CA ASN A 99 19.22 -2.72 -18.15
C ASN A 99 19.85 -1.88 -19.28
N LYS A 100 19.09 -0.99 -19.93
CA LYS A 100 19.59 -0.19 -21.05
C LYS A 100 20.57 0.86 -20.57
N LYS A 101 21.80 0.82 -21.11
CA LYS A 101 22.90 1.75 -20.76
C LYS A 101 23.18 1.82 -19.26
N TRP A 102 23.04 0.69 -18.58
CA TRP A 102 23.35 0.54 -17.17
C TRP A 102 24.36 -0.58 -16.97
N ASP A 103 25.41 -0.31 -16.21
CA ASP A 103 26.36 -1.31 -15.73
C ASP A 103 26.80 -0.94 -14.31
N ARG A 104 26.33 -1.73 -13.34
CA ARG A 104 26.60 -1.51 -11.92
C ARG A 104 28.09 -1.60 -11.60
N ASN A 105 28.86 -2.44 -12.29
CA ASN A 105 30.28 -2.61 -12.02
C ASN A 105 31.07 -1.36 -12.42
N ILE A 106 30.73 -0.77 -13.57
CA ILE A 106 31.30 0.51 -13.99
C ILE A 106 30.93 1.62 -13.00
N VAL A 107 29.69 1.66 -12.50
CA VAL A 107 29.29 2.62 -11.46
C VAL A 107 30.14 2.45 -10.19
N SER A 108 30.34 1.23 -9.71
CA SER A 108 31.17 0.95 -8.54
C SER A 108 32.65 1.33 -8.78
N GLU A 109 33.18 1.08 -9.98
CA GLU A 109 34.55 1.46 -10.35
C GLU A 109 34.72 2.98 -10.33
N GLU A 110 33.83 3.73 -10.99
CA GLU A 110 33.91 5.20 -11.05
C GLU A 110 33.71 5.85 -9.68
N THR A 111 32.76 5.34 -8.88
CA THR A 111 32.49 5.89 -7.53
C THR A 111 33.61 5.65 -6.52
N SER A 112 34.37 4.55 -6.65
CA SER A 112 35.53 4.27 -5.79
C SER A 112 36.65 5.32 -5.88
N LYS A 113 36.63 6.18 -6.90
CA LYS A 113 37.61 7.26 -7.10
C LYS A 113 37.30 8.50 -6.25
N PHE A 114 36.16 8.53 -5.57
CA PHE A 114 35.67 9.66 -4.76
C PHE A 114 35.75 9.30 -3.26
N PRO A 115 36.78 9.76 -2.53
CA PRO A 115 36.95 9.45 -1.11
C PRO A 115 35.85 10.02 -0.21
N GLU A 116 35.07 10.99 -0.69
CA GLU A 116 33.95 11.59 0.03
C GLU A 116 32.69 10.70 0.08
N LEU A 117 32.64 9.66 -0.76
CA LEU A 117 31.50 8.75 -0.84
C LEU A 117 31.70 7.57 0.12
N THR A 118 30.77 7.41 1.06
CA THR A 118 30.73 6.24 1.95
C THR A 118 29.59 5.32 1.52
N LEU A 119 29.85 4.04 1.23
CA LEU A 119 28.80 3.10 0.87
C LEU A 119 27.74 2.98 1.99
N GLN A 120 26.48 2.97 1.60
CA GLN A 120 25.40 2.53 2.49
C GLN A 120 25.42 1.00 2.68
N SER A 121 24.58 0.47 3.57
CA SER A 121 24.50 -0.96 3.88
C SER A 121 24.26 -1.82 2.63
N GLU A 122 24.66 -3.09 2.68
CA GLU A 122 24.48 -4.04 1.57
C GLU A 122 23.02 -4.19 1.13
N THR A 123 22.07 -4.02 2.06
CA THR A 123 20.63 -4.07 1.76
C THR A 123 20.20 -2.97 0.79
N GLU A 124 20.87 -1.82 0.81
CA GLU A 124 20.59 -0.67 -0.06
C GLU A 124 21.32 -0.74 -1.40
N GLN A 125 22.25 -1.69 -1.56
CA GLN A 125 22.92 -1.96 -2.83
C GLN A 125 22.08 -2.93 -3.66
N ARG A 126 21.50 -2.46 -4.77
CA ARG A 126 20.59 -3.25 -5.62
C ARG A 126 21.14 -3.39 -7.05
N PRO A 127 20.57 -4.27 -7.89
CA PRO A 127 21.03 -4.44 -9.27
C PRO A 127 21.05 -3.14 -10.08
N HIS A 128 20.08 -2.24 -9.84
CA HIS A 128 19.95 -0.95 -10.52
C HIS A 128 20.06 0.26 -9.58
N LYS A 129 20.65 0.09 -8.38
CA LYS A 129 20.86 1.17 -7.40
C LYS A 129 22.19 0.98 -6.67
N VAL A 130 23.02 2.01 -6.67
CA VAL A 130 24.22 2.09 -5.83
C VAL A 130 24.11 3.32 -4.93
N SER A 131 24.14 3.10 -3.62
CA SER A 131 23.79 4.13 -2.62
C SER A 131 24.99 4.48 -1.73
N PHE A 132 25.14 5.78 -1.46
CA PHE A 132 26.21 6.35 -0.66
C PHE A 132 25.68 7.37 0.34
N TYR A 133 26.49 7.67 1.34
CA TYR A 133 26.40 8.89 2.13
C TYR A 133 27.42 9.91 1.61
N VAL A 134 27.01 11.18 1.57
CA VAL A 134 27.85 12.31 1.16
C VAL A 134 27.46 13.57 1.94
N GLN A 135 28.43 14.41 2.27
CA GLN A 135 28.17 15.69 2.94
C GLN A 135 27.50 16.69 1.98
N LYS A 136 26.54 17.48 2.49
CA LYS A 136 25.71 18.41 1.71
C LYS A 136 26.52 19.42 0.88
N ASP A 137 27.62 19.92 1.42
CA ASP A 137 28.50 20.90 0.76
C ASP A 137 29.34 20.28 -0.38
N LYS A 138 29.51 18.96 -0.39
CA LYS A 138 30.24 18.21 -1.43
C LYS A 138 29.35 17.59 -2.49
N ALA A 139 28.09 17.33 -2.17
CA ALA A 139 27.15 16.59 -3.01
C ALA A 139 27.08 17.13 -4.45
N GLN A 140 26.89 18.44 -4.63
CA GLN A 140 26.70 19.04 -5.95
C GLN A 140 27.92 18.88 -6.88
N GLU A 141 29.13 19.08 -6.36
CA GLU A 141 30.37 18.94 -7.13
C GLU A 141 30.59 17.48 -7.56
N ILE A 142 30.40 16.55 -6.61
CA ILE A 142 30.55 15.11 -6.85
C ILE A 142 29.52 14.62 -7.87
N MET A 143 28.26 15.02 -7.75
CA MET A 143 27.20 14.67 -8.70
C MET A 143 27.57 15.08 -10.13
N LYS A 144 28.09 16.30 -10.31
CA LYS A 144 28.49 16.81 -11.62
C LYS A 144 29.69 16.03 -12.21
N ALA A 145 30.69 15.75 -11.37
CA ALA A 145 31.87 14.99 -11.78
C ALA A 145 31.53 13.54 -12.13
N LEU A 146 30.74 12.85 -11.29
CA LEU A 146 30.27 11.49 -11.52
C LEU A 146 29.44 11.38 -12.79
N SER A 147 28.46 12.27 -12.96
CA SER A 147 27.61 12.30 -14.17
C SER A 147 28.47 12.37 -15.44
N THR A 148 29.46 13.27 -15.46
CA THR A 148 30.39 13.40 -16.58
C THR A 148 31.25 12.14 -16.78
N SER A 149 31.72 11.50 -15.71
CA SER A 149 32.57 10.29 -15.81
C SER A 149 31.79 9.09 -16.33
N LEU A 150 30.57 8.89 -15.81
CA LEU A 150 29.69 7.78 -16.17
C LEU A 150 29.19 7.92 -17.62
N GLU A 151 28.85 9.13 -18.06
CA GLU A 151 28.49 9.40 -19.45
C GLU A 151 29.64 9.05 -20.42
N LYS A 152 30.89 9.41 -20.08
CA LYS A 152 32.08 9.04 -20.87
C LYS A 152 32.30 7.54 -20.97
N ARG A 153 31.82 6.76 -19.99
CA ARG A 153 31.84 5.30 -19.98
C ARG A 153 30.64 4.68 -20.72
N GLY A 154 29.79 5.51 -21.33
CA GLY A 154 28.63 5.08 -22.12
C GLY A 154 27.38 4.76 -21.29
N LEU A 155 27.36 5.13 -20.01
CA LEU A 155 26.22 4.93 -19.13
C LEU A 155 25.28 6.13 -19.16
N ASP A 156 24.00 5.86 -18.98
CA ASP A 156 22.96 6.88 -18.82
C ASP A 156 22.40 6.76 -17.40
N VAL A 157 22.76 7.71 -16.54
CA VAL A 157 22.53 7.62 -15.09
C VAL A 157 21.78 8.82 -14.55
N LYS A 158 20.93 8.54 -13.57
CA LYS A 158 20.32 9.54 -12.71
C LYS A 158 21.00 9.48 -11.35
N ILE A 159 21.38 10.64 -10.83
CA ILE A 159 21.95 10.77 -9.49
C ILE A 159 20.96 11.58 -8.64
N ILE A 160 20.47 10.96 -7.57
CA ILE A 160 19.48 11.56 -6.66
C ILE A 160 20.16 11.84 -5.33
N TYR A 161 19.98 13.05 -4.82
CA TYR A 161 20.39 13.43 -3.47
C TYR A 161 19.14 13.70 -2.63
N SER A 162 19.02 13.06 -1.47
CA SER A 162 17.85 13.17 -0.60
C SER A 162 18.20 13.04 0.88
N GLY A 163 17.27 13.39 1.77
CA GLY A 163 17.42 13.21 3.22
C GLY A 163 18.59 13.99 3.82
N GLY A 164 19.15 14.94 3.09
CA GLY A 164 20.29 15.76 3.53
C GLY A 164 21.64 15.02 3.61
N MET A 165 21.73 13.76 3.18
CA MET A 165 22.99 13.00 3.16
C MET A 165 23.05 11.82 2.18
N ASP A 166 21.90 11.33 1.69
CA ASP A 166 21.85 10.15 0.85
C ASP A 166 22.10 10.50 -0.61
N LEU A 167 22.93 9.70 -1.29
CA LEU A 167 23.23 9.82 -2.71
C LEU A 167 22.99 8.48 -3.41
N ASP A 168 22.01 8.45 -4.30
CA ASP A 168 21.64 7.27 -5.07
C ASP A 168 22.03 7.43 -6.54
N ILE A 169 22.72 6.44 -7.09
CA ILE A 169 23.04 6.36 -8.51
C ILE A 169 22.22 5.24 -9.13
N LEU A 170 21.40 5.61 -10.11
CA LEU A 170 20.39 4.77 -10.74
C LEU A 170 20.51 4.88 -12.28
N PRO A 171 19.92 3.97 -13.07
CA PRO A 171 19.71 4.20 -14.49
C PRO A 171 18.90 5.49 -14.73
N GLN A 172 19.15 6.20 -15.82
CA GLN A 172 18.44 7.46 -16.14
C GLN A 172 16.91 7.28 -16.23
N GLY A 173 16.47 6.11 -16.72
CA GLY A 173 15.07 5.73 -16.80
C GLY A 173 14.43 5.28 -15.49
N ALA A 174 15.18 5.22 -14.38
CA ALA A 174 14.66 4.88 -13.04
C ALA A 174 14.12 6.12 -12.31
N GLY A 175 13.69 5.95 -11.06
CA GLY A 175 13.06 6.99 -10.25
C GLY A 175 11.57 6.71 -10.01
N LYS A 176 11.03 7.21 -8.90
CA LYS A 176 9.61 7.00 -8.53
C LYS A 176 8.65 7.50 -9.62
N GLY A 177 8.93 8.66 -10.20
CA GLY A 177 8.13 9.22 -11.31
C GLY A 177 8.21 8.35 -12.57
N GLN A 178 9.41 7.91 -12.97
CA GLN A 178 9.56 7.07 -14.17
C GLN A 178 8.92 5.69 -14.02
N ALA A 179 9.02 5.08 -12.82
CA ALA A 179 8.33 3.85 -12.51
C ALA A 179 6.80 4.01 -12.61
N LEU A 180 6.24 5.12 -12.10
CA LEU A 180 4.83 5.45 -12.26
C LEU A 180 4.45 5.67 -13.73
N ALA A 181 5.26 6.41 -14.49
CA ALA A 181 5.03 6.64 -15.92
C ALA A 181 5.01 5.32 -16.72
N TYR A 182 5.91 4.39 -16.39
CA TYR A 182 5.94 3.04 -16.96
C TYR A 182 4.66 2.26 -16.64
N LEU A 183 4.22 2.26 -15.38
CA LEU A 183 2.97 1.59 -14.97
C LEU A 183 1.75 2.17 -15.69
N LEU A 184 1.63 3.50 -15.75
CA LEU A 184 0.52 4.16 -16.46
C LEU A 184 0.53 3.83 -17.95
N LYS A 185 1.70 3.79 -18.59
CA LYS A 185 1.85 3.37 -19.99
C LYS A 185 1.42 1.91 -20.18
N LYS A 186 1.84 1.02 -19.28
CA LYS A 186 1.48 -0.40 -19.29
C LYS A 186 -0.02 -0.60 -19.13
N PHE A 187 -0.65 0.13 -18.21
CA PHE A 187 -2.11 0.13 -18.03
C PHE A 187 -2.84 0.70 -19.25
N LYS A 188 -2.37 1.81 -19.82
CA LYS A 188 -2.94 2.36 -21.05
C LYS A 188 -2.91 1.37 -22.21
N ALA A 189 -1.78 0.69 -22.41
CA ALA A 189 -1.63 -0.33 -23.45
C ALA A 189 -2.57 -1.54 -23.24
N ALA A 190 -2.86 -1.88 -21.98
CA ALA A 190 -3.81 -2.93 -21.62
C ALA A 190 -5.29 -2.47 -21.64
N GLY A 191 -5.58 -1.20 -21.93
CA GLY A 191 -6.93 -0.62 -21.85
C GLY A 191 -7.45 -0.43 -20.43
N LYS A 192 -6.54 -0.35 -19.44
CA LYS A 192 -6.82 -0.40 -17.99
C LYS A 192 -6.35 0.84 -17.22
N LEU A 193 -6.27 1.97 -17.90
CA LEU A 193 -5.80 3.21 -17.29
C LEU A 193 -6.72 3.61 -16.11
N PRO A 194 -6.17 3.90 -14.92
CA PRO A 194 -6.96 4.40 -13.80
C PRO A 194 -7.68 5.70 -14.18
N HIS A 195 -8.92 5.89 -13.71
CA HIS A 195 -9.67 7.12 -13.99
C HIS A 195 -9.06 8.33 -13.31
N ASN A 196 -8.56 8.15 -12.09
CA ASN A 196 -7.83 9.17 -11.34
C ASN A 196 -6.57 8.55 -10.72
N THR A 197 -5.51 9.34 -10.65
CA THR A 197 -4.28 8.98 -9.93
C THR A 197 -3.97 10.06 -8.92
N LEU A 198 -3.74 9.68 -7.67
CA LEU A 198 -3.28 10.56 -6.60
C LEU A 198 -1.88 10.14 -6.17
N VAL A 199 -0.90 11.03 -6.33
CA VAL A 199 0.47 10.84 -5.85
C VAL A 199 0.67 11.53 -4.51
N CYS A 200 1.39 10.89 -3.59
CA CYS A 200 1.64 11.39 -2.24
C CYS A 200 3.13 11.28 -1.93
N GLY A 201 3.73 12.34 -1.37
CA GLY A 201 5.14 12.35 -0.99
C GLY A 201 5.49 13.45 0.01
N ASP A 202 6.70 13.36 0.56
CA ASP A 202 7.23 14.29 1.55
C ASP A 202 8.65 14.78 1.21
N SER A 203 9.42 14.09 0.38
CA SER A 203 10.85 14.40 0.19
C SER A 203 11.27 14.56 -1.28
N GLY A 204 12.54 14.91 -1.50
CA GLY A 204 13.07 15.19 -2.85
C GLY A 204 12.96 14.02 -3.83
N ASN A 205 12.98 12.77 -3.35
CA ASN A 205 12.86 11.59 -4.22
C ASN A 205 11.42 11.39 -4.75
N ASP A 206 10.44 12.12 -4.21
CA ASP A 206 9.04 12.12 -4.64
C ASP A 206 8.72 13.17 -5.70
N ALA A 207 9.59 14.18 -5.88
CA ALA A 207 9.33 15.32 -6.76
C ALA A 207 8.90 14.92 -8.18
N GLU A 208 9.50 13.87 -8.74
CA GLU A 208 9.15 13.38 -10.08
C GLU A 208 7.73 12.82 -10.16
N LEU A 209 7.14 12.31 -9.07
CA LEU A 209 5.76 11.84 -9.06
C LEU A 209 4.79 12.97 -9.38
N PHE A 210 5.06 14.17 -8.88
CA PHE A 210 4.25 15.37 -9.09
C PHE A 210 4.39 15.96 -10.51
N SER A 211 5.41 15.52 -11.25
CA SER A 211 5.63 15.93 -12.65
C SER A 211 4.86 15.08 -13.66
N ILE A 212 4.24 13.98 -13.21
CA ILE A 212 3.50 13.08 -14.10
C ILE A 212 2.23 13.80 -14.60
N PRO A 213 1.98 13.82 -15.93
CA PRO A 213 0.78 14.44 -16.47
C PRO A 213 -0.50 13.80 -15.92
N ASP A 214 -1.52 14.63 -15.74
CA ASP A 214 -2.88 14.22 -15.36
C ASP A 214 -3.02 13.51 -14.01
N VAL A 215 -2.06 13.65 -13.10
CA VAL A 215 -2.19 13.21 -11.72
C VAL A 215 -2.68 14.33 -10.80
N HIS A 216 -3.33 13.93 -9.71
CA HIS A 216 -3.49 14.74 -8.51
C HIS A 216 -2.27 14.50 -7.61
N GLY A 217 -1.81 15.52 -6.90
CA GLY A 217 -0.65 15.44 -6.01
C GLY A 217 -0.92 16.04 -4.64
N VAL A 218 -0.45 15.36 -3.60
CA VAL A 218 -0.41 15.89 -2.23
C VAL A 218 1.00 15.80 -1.66
N MET A 219 1.53 16.95 -1.25
CA MET A 219 2.66 17.00 -0.32
C MET A 219 2.07 17.05 1.09
N VAL A 220 2.46 16.13 1.96
CA VAL A 220 1.98 16.11 3.35
C VAL A 220 2.56 17.29 4.13
N SER A 221 1.91 17.72 5.22
CA SER A 221 2.31 18.95 5.92
C SER A 221 3.72 18.92 6.51
N ASN A 222 4.26 17.71 6.70
CA ASN A 222 5.61 17.45 7.16
C ASN A 222 6.62 17.23 6.02
N ALA A 223 6.32 17.69 4.81
CA ALA A 223 7.24 17.63 3.68
C ALA A 223 8.54 18.39 3.95
N GLN A 224 9.64 17.82 3.48
CA GLN A 224 10.98 18.37 3.60
C GLN A 224 11.20 19.58 2.69
N GLU A 225 12.20 20.37 3.06
CA GLU A 225 12.48 21.65 2.40
C GLU A 225 12.71 21.49 0.89
N GLU A 226 13.41 20.43 0.47
CA GLU A 226 13.74 20.23 -0.94
C GLU A 226 12.49 19.97 -1.82
N LEU A 227 11.45 19.30 -1.29
CA LEU A 227 10.20 19.09 -2.03
C LEU A 227 9.38 20.38 -2.10
N LEU A 228 9.38 21.17 -1.02
CA LEU A 228 8.70 22.46 -0.98
C LEU A 228 9.37 23.48 -1.91
N GLN A 229 10.71 23.50 -1.96
CA GLN A 229 11.46 24.31 -2.91
C GLN A 229 11.18 23.88 -4.35
N TRP A 230 11.17 22.57 -4.62
CA TRP A 230 10.79 22.03 -5.92
C TRP A 230 9.39 22.47 -6.32
N HIS A 231 8.41 22.37 -5.41
CA HIS A 231 7.04 22.81 -5.64
C HIS A 231 6.94 24.31 -5.96
N ALA A 232 7.64 25.14 -5.18
CA ALA A 232 7.66 26.59 -5.40
C ALA A 232 8.23 26.98 -6.78
N ALA A 233 9.16 26.17 -7.31
CA ALA A 233 9.78 26.39 -8.62
C ALA A 233 8.97 25.80 -9.79
N ASN A 234 8.29 24.67 -9.61
CA ASN A 234 7.74 23.88 -10.72
C ASN A 234 6.21 23.90 -10.84
N THR A 235 5.48 24.15 -9.74
CA THR A 235 4.03 23.85 -9.69
C THR A 235 3.19 25.00 -9.16
N LYS A 236 3.75 26.23 -9.15
CA LYS A 236 3.15 27.44 -8.54
C LYS A 236 1.71 27.77 -8.95
N ASN A 237 1.18 27.18 -10.03
CA ASN A 237 -0.19 27.36 -10.51
C ASN A 237 -0.90 26.05 -10.90
N ASN A 238 -0.44 24.88 -10.44
CA ASN A 238 -1.09 23.62 -10.76
C ASN A 238 -2.23 23.31 -9.75
N PRO A 239 -3.52 23.47 -10.12
CA PRO A 239 -4.63 23.24 -9.18
C PRO A 239 -4.79 21.75 -8.82
N LYS A 240 -4.08 20.84 -9.48
CA LYS A 240 -4.07 19.41 -9.17
C LYS A 240 -3.04 19.05 -8.10
N ILE A 241 -2.26 20.00 -7.59
CA ILE A 241 -1.25 19.75 -6.56
C ILE A 241 -1.53 20.64 -5.35
N ILE A 242 -1.55 20.04 -4.16
CA ILE A 242 -1.73 20.75 -2.90
C ILE A 242 -0.61 20.43 -1.90
N HIS A 243 -0.36 21.37 -1.01
CA HIS A 243 0.32 21.14 0.25
C HIS A 243 -0.75 20.96 1.34
N ALA A 244 -0.85 19.75 1.89
CA ALA A 244 -1.82 19.42 2.92
C ALA A 244 -1.51 20.16 4.23
N THR A 245 -2.54 20.42 5.04
CA THR A 245 -2.37 20.89 6.42
C THR A 245 -2.15 19.72 7.37
N GLU A 246 -2.61 18.54 6.99
CA GLU A 246 -2.48 17.31 7.76
C GLU A 246 -1.18 16.55 7.45
N ARG A 247 -0.69 15.87 8.49
CA ARG A 247 0.57 15.11 8.49
C ARG A 247 0.36 13.68 7.98
N CYS A 248 1.35 13.15 7.27
CA CYS A 248 1.37 11.76 6.80
C CYS A 248 0.03 11.27 6.18
N ALA A 249 -0.45 10.08 6.55
CA ALA A 249 -1.67 9.48 6.01
C ALA A 249 -2.93 10.35 6.18
N ALA A 250 -2.99 11.22 7.19
CA ALA A 250 -4.09 12.18 7.32
C ALA A 250 -4.09 13.21 6.19
N GLY A 251 -2.90 13.63 5.71
CA GLY A 251 -2.75 14.46 4.51
C GLY A 251 -3.26 13.78 3.24
N ILE A 252 -3.07 12.47 3.12
CA ILE A 252 -3.61 11.67 2.00
C ILE A 252 -5.15 11.67 2.04
N ILE A 253 -5.74 11.44 3.22
CA ILE A 253 -7.20 11.48 3.42
C ILE A 253 -7.75 12.88 3.10
N GLN A 254 -7.07 13.94 3.56
CA GLN A 254 -7.42 15.33 3.25
C GLN A 254 -7.43 15.57 1.73
N ALA A 255 -6.43 15.09 1.00
CA ALA A 255 -6.34 15.24 -0.45
C ALA A 255 -7.46 14.50 -1.20
N ILE A 256 -7.86 13.31 -0.76
CA ILE A 256 -9.01 12.58 -1.32
C ILE A 256 -10.27 13.46 -1.25
N GLY A 257 -10.52 14.11 -0.11
CA GLY A 257 -11.64 15.03 0.06
C GLY A 257 -11.51 16.30 -0.76
N HIS A 258 -10.33 16.92 -0.75
CA HIS A 258 -10.04 18.16 -1.47
C HIS A 258 -10.29 18.02 -2.98
N PHE A 259 -9.76 16.95 -3.59
CA PHE A 259 -9.91 16.68 -5.01
C PHE A 259 -11.21 15.96 -5.38
N LYS A 260 -12.11 15.71 -4.40
CA LYS A 260 -13.38 15.00 -4.60
C LYS A 260 -13.21 13.61 -5.23
N LEU A 261 -12.17 12.88 -4.82
CA LEU A 261 -11.83 11.55 -5.36
C LEU A 261 -12.67 10.42 -4.74
N GLY A 262 -13.54 10.73 -3.79
CA GLY A 262 -14.47 9.80 -3.14
C GLY A 262 -14.71 10.16 -1.67
N PRO A 263 -15.30 9.25 -0.88
CA PRO A 263 -15.45 9.42 0.56
C PRO A 263 -14.11 9.65 1.26
N SER A 264 -14.03 10.66 2.12
CA SER A 264 -12.80 11.03 2.85
C SER A 264 -12.98 11.01 4.37
N THR A 265 -14.10 10.47 4.86
CA THR A 265 -14.34 10.27 6.30
C THR A 265 -13.98 8.84 6.65
N SER A 266 -13.00 8.64 7.53
CA SER A 266 -12.65 7.29 7.97
C SER A 266 -13.77 6.71 8.84
N PRO A 267 -14.14 5.43 8.69
CA PRO A 267 -15.04 4.77 9.63
C PRO A 267 -14.55 4.83 11.09
N ARG A 268 -13.24 5.02 11.31
CA ARG A 268 -12.66 5.23 12.65
C ARG A 268 -13.08 6.54 13.31
N ASP A 269 -13.42 7.55 12.52
CA ASP A 269 -13.81 8.86 13.00
C ASP A 269 -15.32 8.93 13.35
N VAL A 270 -16.08 7.89 13.01
CA VAL A 270 -17.51 7.80 13.30
C VAL A 270 -17.72 7.32 14.73
N LEU A 271 -18.32 8.15 15.58
CA LEU A 271 -18.56 7.82 17.00
C LEU A 271 -19.66 6.76 17.15
N ASP A 272 -20.76 6.91 16.42
CA ASP A 272 -21.88 5.98 16.48
C ASP A 272 -21.79 4.91 15.39
N LEU A 273 -21.40 3.70 15.79
CA LEU A 273 -21.41 2.52 14.91
C LEU A 273 -22.80 1.86 14.85
N SER A 274 -23.80 2.35 15.59
CA SER A 274 -25.17 1.83 15.58
C SER A 274 -26.01 2.39 14.44
N ASP A 275 -25.57 3.49 13.79
CA ASP A 275 -26.24 4.08 12.63
C ASP A 275 -26.31 3.06 11.47
N THR A 276 -27.46 2.44 11.35
CA THR A 276 -27.90 1.60 10.23
C THR A 276 -28.58 2.48 9.19
N LYS A 277 -27.80 3.18 8.36
CA LYS A 277 -28.35 3.62 7.07
C LYS A 277 -28.35 2.42 6.13
N LEU A 278 -29.45 1.67 6.18
CA LEU A 278 -29.76 0.49 5.36
C LEU A 278 -29.87 0.80 3.85
N GLU A 279 -29.66 2.05 3.43
CA GLU A 279 -29.86 2.46 2.04
C GLU A 279 -28.78 1.96 1.06
N SER A 280 -27.63 1.48 1.57
CA SER A 280 -26.66 0.72 0.76
C SER A 280 -25.83 -0.24 1.61
N PHE A 281 -26.10 -1.54 1.54
CA PHE A 281 -25.27 -2.57 2.16
C PHE A 281 -23.97 -2.78 1.35
N ASP A 282 -22.84 -2.38 1.90
CA ASP A 282 -21.50 -2.70 1.36
C ASP A 282 -20.81 -3.72 2.29
N PRO A 283 -20.58 -4.97 1.83
CA PRO A 283 -19.92 -5.99 2.63
C PRO A 283 -18.55 -5.55 3.18
N ALA A 284 -17.76 -4.79 2.41
CA ALA A 284 -16.44 -4.36 2.85
C ALA A 284 -16.54 -3.34 3.99
N TYR A 285 -17.49 -2.40 3.89
CA TYR A 285 -17.78 -1.44 4.94
C TYR A 285 -18.23 -2.14 6.24
N GLU A 286 -19.14 -3.10 6.15
CA GLU A 286 -19.65 -3.82 7.33
C GLU A 286 -18.57 -4.66 8.02
N VAL A 287 -17.63 -5.25 7.26
CA VAL A 287 -16.47 -5.94 7.83
C VAL A 287 -15.57 -4.97 8.60
N VAL A 288 -15.25 -3.81 8.04
CA VAL A 288 -14.47 -2.79 8.74
C VAL A 288 -15.21 -2.33 10.00
N LYS A 289 -16.51 -2.07 9.90
CA LYS A 289 -17.38 -1.67 11.01
C LYS A 289 -17.33 -2.70 12.14
N PHE A 290 -17.36 -4.00 11.82
CA PHE A 290 -17.25 -5.10 12.80
C PHE A 290 -15.93 -5.06 13.56
N TYR A 291 -14.81 -4.93 12.87
CA TYR A 291 -13.51 -4.88 13.53
C TYR A 291 -13.33 -3.62 14.40
N LEU A 292 -13.88 -2.48 13.99
CA LEU A 292 -13.86 -1.25 14.78
C LEU A 292 -14.74 -1.35 16.03
N PHE A 293 -15.94 -1.91 15.90
CA PHE A 293 -16.77 -2.22 17.05
C PHE A 293 -16.03 -3.16 18.02
N TYR A 294 -15.42 -4.21 17.48
CA TYR A 294 -14.70 -5.19 18.29
C TYR A 294 -13.52 -4.57 19.04
N GLU A 295 -12.75 -3.70 18.37
CA GLU A 295 -11.66 -2.92 18.99
C GLU A 295 -12.16 -2.06 20.15
N ARG A 296 -13.19 -1.23 19.91
CA ARG A 296 -13.77 -0.33 20.94
C ARG A 296 -14.41 -1.12 22.08
N TRP A 297 -15.09 -2.22 21.78
CA TRP A 297 -15.70 -3.09 22.78
C TRP A 297 -14.64 -3.69 23.71
N ARG A 298 -13.49 -4.14 23.19
CA ARG A 298 -12.37 -4.63 24.01
C ARG A 298 -11.79 -3.56 24.94
N ARG A 299 -11.88 -2.28 24.56
CA ARG A 299 -11.47 -1.14 25.38
C ARG A 299 -12.56 -0.65 26.34
N ALA A 300 -13.72 -1.30 26.36
CA ALA A 300 -14.91 -0.87 27.11
C ALA A 300 -15.42 0.53 26.71
N GLU A 301 -15.24 0.92 25.44
CA GLU A 301 -15.66 2.20 24.86
C GLU A 301 -17.05 2.13 24.19
N VAL A 302 -17.70 0.97 24.21
CA VAL A 302 -19.01 0.76 23.55
C VAL A 302 -20.10 0.57 24.58
N GLU A 303 -21.02 1.52 24.62
CA GLU A 303 -22.30 1.40 25.31
C GLU A 303 -23.32 0.69 24.39
N HIS A 304 -24.28 -0.05 24.95
CA HIS A 304 -25.39 -0.68 24.20
C HIS A 304 -24.97 -1.64 23.05
N SER A 305 -23.99 -2.52 23.31
CA SER A 305 -23.46 -3.50 22.33
C SER A 305 -24.49 -4.47 21.73
N GLU A 306 -25.65 -4.65 22.38
CA GLU A 306 -26.73 -5.56 21.95
C GLU A 306 -27.32 -5.17 20.59
N CYS A 307 -27.57 -3.86 20.37
CA CYS A 307 -28.12 -3.37 19.10
C CYS A 307 -27.16 -3.63 17.93
N TYR A 308 -25.87 -3.42 18.16
CA TYR A 308 -24.83 -3.66 17.16
C TYR A 308 -24.72 -5.15 16.81
N LEU A 309 -24.66 -6.02 17.82
CA LEU A 309 -24.58 -7.47 17.63
C LEU A 309 -25.84 -8.02 16.93
N ALA A 310 -27.01 -7.48 17.25
CA ALA A 310 -28.25 -7.82 16.56
C ALA A 310 -28.20 -7.44 15.07
N ASN A 311 -27.71 -6.23 14.74
CA ASN A 311 -27.54 -5.81 13.35
C ASN A 311 -26.54 -6.71 12.61
N LEU A 312 -25.36 -6.97 13.20
CA LEU A 312 -24.33 -7.83 12.61
C LEU A 312 -24.90 -9.23 12.28
N LYS A 313 -25.66 -9.81 13.21
CA LYS A 313 -26.34 -11.10 13.00
C LYS A 313 -27.36 -11.06 11.87
N SER A 314 -28.06 -9.94 11.72
CA SER A 314 -29.08 -9.79 10.67
C SER A 314 -28.47 -9.71 9.28
N VAL A 315 -27.27 -9.11 9.15
CA VAL A 315 -26.62 -8.90 7.85
C VAL A 315 -25.64 -10.01 7.45
N CYS A 316 -25.20 -10.82 8.41
CA CYS A 316 -24.19 -11.84 8.15
C CYS A 316 -24.79 -13.20 7.76
N CYS A 317 -24.14 -13.86 6.79
CA CYS A 317 -24.52 -15.20 6.39
C CYS A 317 -24.42 -16.18 7.58
N PRO A 318 -25.37 -17.12 7.76
CA PRO A 318 -25.32 -18.11 8.85
C PRO A 318 -24.05 -18.97 8.90
N SER A 319 -23.34 -19.10 7.77
CA SER A 319 -22.05 -19.79 7.67
C SER A 319 -20.83 -18.86 7.74
N GLY A 320 -21.04 -17.56 7.99
CA GLY A 320 -19.95 -16.59 8.10
C GLY A 320 -19.07 -16.90 9.31
N THR A 321 -17.77 -16.77 9.13
CA THR A 321 -16.75 -17.00 10.16
C THR A 321 -15.91 -15.76 10.39
N PHE A 322 -15.30 -15.66 11.57
CA PHE A 322 -14.26 -14.67 11.89
C PHE A 322 -13.10 -15.35 12.61
N VAL A 323 -11.91 -14.76 12.51
CA VAL A 323 -10.74 -15.20 13.28
C VAL A 323 -10.76 -14.52 14.64
N HIS A 324 -10.94 -15.30 15.70
CA HIS A 324 -10.86 -14.84 17.08
C HIS A 324 -9.40 -14.46 17.43
N PRO A 325 -9.13 -13.55 18.39
CA PRO A 325 -7.75 -13.20 18.76
C PRO A 325 -6.86 -14.36 19.19
N SER A 326 -7.46 -15.47 19.62
CA SER A 326 -6.73 -16.72 19.86
C SER A 326 -6.22 -17.41 18.58
N GLY A 327 -6.39 -16.79 17.41
CA GLY A 327 -6.08 -17.35 16.10
C GLY A 327 -7.07 -18.40 15.57
N ILE A 328 -8.17 -18.65 16.30
CA ILE A 328 -9.14 -19.71 15.97
C ILE A 328 -10.29 -19.13 15.16
N GLU A 329 -10.62 -19.75 14.03
CA GLU A 329 -11.80 -19.44 13.25
C GLU A 329 -13.08 -19.86 13.99
N LYS A 330 -14.03 -18.94 14.13
CA LYS A 330 -15.31 -19.14 14.82
C LYS A 330 -16.46 -18.64 13.96
N LEU A 331 -17.66 -19.19 14.16
CA LEU A 331 -18.85 -18.72 13.47
C LEU A 331 -19.29 -17.36 14.01
N LEU A 332 -19.69 -16.46 13.11
CA LEU A 332 -20.11 -15.11 13.48
C LEU A 332 -21.35 -15.10 14.37
N ARG A 333 -22.29 -16.03 14.13
CA ARG A 333 -23.51 -16.22 14.94
C ARG A 333 -23.23 -16.61 16.40
N ASP A 334 -22.04 -17.14 16.67
CA ASP A 334 -21.61 -17.55 18.02
C ASP A 334 -20.90 -16.41 18.77
N CYS A 335 -20.82 -15.21 18.18
CA CYS A 335 -20.20 -14.01 18.78
C CYS A 335 -20.73 -13.75 20.20
N ASP A 336 -22.04 -13.68 20.38
CA ASP A 336 -22.66 -13.27 21.65
C ASP A 336 -22.27 -14.14 22.83
N LYS A 337 -22.25 -15.47 22.66
CA LYS A 337 -22.07 -16.40 23.80
C LYS A 337 -20.65 -16.43 24.36
N LYS A 338 -19.64 -15.99 23.61
CA LYS A 338 -18.22 -16.10 24.03
C LYS A 338 -17.51 -14.76 24.11
N LEU A 339 -17.95 -13.74 23.37
CA LEU A 339 -17.49 -12.36 23.59
C LEU A 339 -17.94 -11.86 24.96
N LEU A 340 -19.22 -12.04 25.31
CA LEU A 340 -19.76 -11.57 26.59
C LEU A 340 -19.23 -12.34 27.82
N CYS A 341 -18.72 -13.57 27.65
CA CYS A 341 -18.13 -14.33 28.75
C CYS A 341 -16.68 -13.92 29.07
N SER A 342 -16.01 -13.19 28.18
CA SER A 342 -14.65 -12.68 28.41
C SER A 342 -14.69 -11.23 28.86
N HIS A 343 -15.19 -10.96 30.08
CA HIS A 343 -14.90 -9.69 30.76
C HIS A 343 -14.77 -9.89 32.27
N LYS A 344 -13.57 -9.59 32.77
CA LYS A 344 -13.33 -8.61 33.85
C LYS A 344 -11.82 -8.49 34.11
N LYS A 345 -11.30 -7.27 33.93
CA LYS A 345 -10.03 -6.74 34.46
C LYS A 345 -8.86 -7.73 34.48
N ASP A 346 -8.04 -7.70 33.45
CA ASP A 346 -6.64 -8.10 33.60
C ASP A 346 -5.73 -6.97 33.05
N PRO A 347 -5.13 -6.16 33.94
CA PRO A 347 -4.22 -5.09 33.55
C PRO A 347 -2.98 -5.60 32.82
N SER A 348 -2.62 -6.89 32.97
CA SER A 348 -1.47 -7.49 32.30
C SER A 348 -1.66 -7.69 30.79
N TRP A 349 -2.90 -7.60 30.29
CA TRP A 349 -3.20 -7.69 28.85
C TRP A 349 -3.05 -6.36 28.11
N SER A 350 -2.75 -5.27 28.81
CA SER A 350 -2.46 -3.97 28.19
C SER A 350 -1.13 -3.96 27.43
N GLU A 351 -0.23 -4.89 27.76
CA GLU A 351 1.08 -5.04 27.11
C GLU A 351 1.13 -6.09 26.00
N GLU A 352 0.10 -6.94 25.81
CA GLU A 352 -0.02 -7.75 24.58
C GLU A 352 -0.61 -6.89 23.44
N HIS A 353 0.14 -5.82 23.16
CA HIS A 353 0.41 -5.22 21.88
C HIS A 353 -0.75 -5.17 20.87
N SER A 354 -1.05 -3.93 20.46
CA SER A 354 -0.89 -3.32 19.12
C SER A 354 -0.20 -4.10 17.97
N LEU A 355 0.16 -5.37 18.15
CA LEU A 355 0.48 -6.33 17.13
C LEU A 355 -0.66 -7.35 17.05
N MET A 356 -1.59 -7.12 16.12
CA MET A 356 -1.86 -8.20 15.16
C MET A 356 -0.52 -8.44 14.46
N ARG A 357 0.37 -9.22 15.13
CA ARG A 357 1.57 -9.77 14.52
C ARG A 357 1.09 -10.36 13.21
N GLY A 358 1.79 -10.06 12.12
CA GLY A 358 1.74 -10.86 10.93
C GLY A 358 2.04 -12.31 11.31
N ALA A 359 1.01 -13.06 11.70
CA ALA A 359 1.03 -14.49 11.63
C ALA A 359 1.12 -14.76 10.13
N ALA A 360 2.23 -15.36 9.73
CA ALA A 360 2.46 -15.87 8.39
C ALA A 360 1.20 -16.64 7.94
N MET A 361 0.35 -15.98 7.16
CA MET A 361 -0.72 -16.65 6.44
C MET A 361 -0.28 -16.67 5.00
N LEU A 362 0.31 -17.83 4.67
CA LEU A 362 0.29 -18.44 3.36
C LEU A 362 -0.90 -17.92 2.56
N PHE A 363 -0.64 -17.52 1.32
CA PHE A 363 -1.70 -17.32 0.32
C PHE A 363 -2.68 -18.47 0.41
N ASP A 364 -3.87 -18.18 0.95
CA ASP A 364 -5.17 -18.72 0.55
C ASP A 364 -6.33 -18.25 1.42
N HIS A 365 -6.12 -17.61 2.58
CA HIS A 365 -7.25 -17.31 3.49
C HIS A 365 -7.26 -15.87 4.04
N CYS A 366 -7.63 -14.90 3.20
CA CYS A 366 -8.39 -13.75 3.69
C CYS A 366 -9.82 -14.26 3.90
N PHE A 367 -10.23 -14.59 5.13
CA PHE A 367 -11.62 -14.99 5.32
C PHE A 367 -12.19 -14.51 6.65
N ILE A 368 -12.96 -13.43 6.55
CA ILE A 368 -14.38 -13.68 6.73
C ILE A 368 -14.83 -14.46 5.50
N LYS A 369 -15.07 -15.77 5.64
CA LYS A 369 -15.67 -16.57 4.56
C LYS A 369 -17.16 -16.24 4.52
N LEU A 370 -17.50 -15.02 4.10
CA LEU A 370 -18.78 -14.79 3.47
C LEU A 370 -18.68 -15.54 2.14
N LYS A 371 -19.30 -16.72 2.04
CA LYS A 371 -19.54 -17.36 0.74
C LYS A 371 -20.03 -16.25 -0.20
N ALA A 372 -19.27 -16.04 -1.27
CA ALA A 372 -19.42 -14.97 -2.22
C ALA A 372 -20.89 -14.64 -2.50
N PHE A 373 -21.26 -13.36 -2.33
CA PHE A 373 -22.20 -12.74 -3.25
C PHE A 373 -21.45 -12.56 -4.57
N VAL A 374 -21.48 -13.60 -5.41
CA VAL A 374 -21.26 -13.44 -6.84
C VAL A 374 -22.43 -12.60 -7.34
N ASN A 375 -22.13 -11.52 -8.06
CA ASN A 375 -23.06 -10.77 -8.89
C ASN A 375 -24.03 -11.73 -9.60
N CYS A 376 -25.26 -11.83 -9.12
CA CYS A 376 -26.32 -12.49 -9.86
C CYS A 376 -26.96 -11.44 -10.78
N PHE A 377 -26.57 -11.39 -12.06
CA PHE A 377 -27.44 -10.94 -13.16
C PHE A 377 -26.85 -11.40 -14.51
N PRO A 378 -27.65 -11.76 -15.54
CA PRO A 378 -29.04 -12.22 -15.59
C PRO A 378 -29.11 -13.70 -16.04
N GLY A 379 -29.88 -14.54 -15.33
CA GLY A 379 -29.99 -15.95 -15.73
C GLY A 379 -30.72 -16.85 -14.75
N CYS A 380 -31.69 -16.33 -14.00
CA CYS A 380 -32.65 -17.19 -13.33
C CYS A 380 -33.55 -17.80 -14.41
N LYS A 381 -33.20 -18.98 -14.92
CA LYS A 381 -34.14 -19.78 -15.71
C LYS A 381 -34.97 -20.64 -14.77
N CYS A 382 -36.14 -20.10 -14.43
CA CYS A 382 -37.29 -20.96 -14.25
C CYS A 382 -37.41 -21.88 -15.48
N CYS A 383 -37.57 -23.17 -15.21
CA CYS A 383 -38.03 -24.25 -16.09
C CYS A 383 -37.06 -24.83 -17.15
N THR A 384 -36.97 -26.17 -17.05
CA THR A 384 -36.85 -27.22 -18.08
C THR A 384 -35.53 -27.42 -18.84
N ARG A 385 -34.91 -28.58 -18.51
CA ARG A 385 -34.44 -29.66 -19.40
C ARG A 385 -33.47 -29.29 -20.55
N ALA A 386 -32.23 -29.74 -20.42
CA ALA A 386 -31.50 -30.45 -21.48
C ALA A 386 -30.27 -31.15 -20.87
N ASP A 387 -30.29 -32.48 -20.91
CA ASP A 387 -29.14 -33.37 -20.75
C ASP A 387 -28.06 -33.07 -21.80
N LEU A 388 -26.81 -33.36 -21.42
CA LEU A 388 -25.65 -33.84 -22.20
C LEU A 388 -24.43 -33.60 -21.29
N GLY A 389 -23.63 -34.55 -20.82
CA GLY A 389 -23.53 -35.99 -20.94
C GLY A 389 -22.36 -36.40 -20.01
N SER A 390 -22.39 -37.65 -19.55
CA SER A 390 -21.46 -38.27 -18.60
C SER A 390 -20.00 -38.33 -19.07
N CYS A 391 -19.05 -38.15 -18.14
CA CYS A 391 -17.86 -39.02 -18.03
C CYS A 391 -17.43 -39.12 -16.56
N THR A 392 -17.39 -40.36 -16.08
CA THR A 392 -17.08 -40.87 -14.74
C THR A 392 -15.57 -40.87 -14.40
N PRO A 393 -15.20 -41.14 -13.14
CA PRO A 393 -13.90 -40.83 -12.54
C PRO A 393 -12.90 -41.98 -12.66
N ASP A 394 -11.60 -41.70 -12.55
CA ASP A 394 -10.63 -42.75 -12.22
C ASP A 394 -9.48 -42.26 -11.33
N MET A 395 -9.10 -43.20 -10.46
CA MET A 395 -8.14 -43.20 -9.36
C MET A 395 -6.68 -42.98 -9.82
N VAL A 396 -5.82 -42.53 -8.90
CA VAL A 396 -4.52 -43.10 -8.39
C VAL A 396 -4.00 -42.04 -7.37
N GLY A 397 -3.53 -42.27 -6.13
CA GLY A 397 -3.05 -43.42 -5.39
C GLY A 397 -1.69 -43.07 -4.72
N TRP A 398 -1.65 -43.07 -3.37
CA TRP A 398 -0.48 -43.32 -2.48
C TRP A 398 0.60 -42.21 -2.34
N SER A 399 1.31 -41.98 -1.22
CA SER A 399 1.49 -42.63 0.09
C SER A 399 2.16 -41.68 1.11
N ARG A 400 1.94 -41.91 2.41
CA ARG A 400 2.76 -41.40 3.53
C ARG A 400 3.99 -42.29 3.78
N SER A 401 5.11 -41.68 4.14
CA SER A 401 6.19 -42.20 5.02
C SER A 401 7.29 -41.12 5.12
N LYS A 402 7.92 -40.79 6.25
CA LYS A 402 8.01 -41.36 7.60
C LYS A 402 7.91 -40.23 8.64
#